data_AF-A0A653DP90-F1
#
_entry.id   AF-A0A653DP90-F1
#
_cell.length_a   1.000
_cell.length_b   1.000
_cell.length_c   1.000
_cell.angle_alpha   90.00
_cell.angle_beta   90.00
_cell.angle_gamma   90.00
#
_symmetry.space_group_name_H-M   'P 1'
#
loop_
_entity.id
_entity.type
_entity.pdbx_description
1 polymer ?
#
loop_
_entity_poly.entity_id
_entity_poly.type
_entity_poly.pdbx_seq_one_letter_code
_entity_poly.pdbx_strand_id
1 'polypeptide(L)'
;MSWLLLGSLTHTALHGVNHGQTLSQPIPQEASCQIADHIQITMLGFAEQPKASILHMSSLFHAFILCQLWTMYLEQGLHIHLPITESYNVTMNLLFDFWAKVTPCVLQLIHQSRLLSEMVSLHFLSMLEALIECHSTIVAKLLPMWTSVLSSNQLQLPGHLKVRLQLCRDFPPVTFQETVFDKQKRQHIKNPTLYKWLQRLQFKMGQIELQSSTATQFYSL
;
A
#
# COMPACT_ATOMS: atom_id res chain seq x y z
N MET A 1 4.03 13.21 -2.31
CA MET A 1 4.39 12.27 -1.23
C MET A 1 4.77 10.89 -1.75
N SER A 2 3.95 10.24 -2.58
CA SER A 2 4.21 8.89 -3.12
C SER A 2 5.57 8.76 -3.83
N TRP A 3 5.95 9.72 -4.70
CA TRP A 3 7.26 9.73 -5.35
C TRP A 3 8.46 9.79 -4.38
N LEU A 4 8.32 10.53 -3.27
CA LEU A 4 9.36 10.63 -2.25
C LEU A 4 9.55 9.28 -1.54
N LEU A 5 8.45 8.64 -1.13
CA LEU A 5 8.47 7.31 -0.52
C LEU A 5 9.01 6.25 -1.48
N LEU A 6 8.61 6.30 -2.75
CA LEU A 6 9.11 5.42 -3.80
C LEU A 6 10.64 5.53 -3.94
N GLY A 7 11.18 6.76 -3.98
CA GLY A 7 12.62 7.00 -4.07
C GLY A 7 13.39 6.47 -2.85
N SER A 8 12.90 6.76 -1.64
CA SER A 8 13.49 6.26 -0.38
C SER A 8 13.47 4.73 -0.30
N LEU A 9 12.34 4.10 -0.66
CA LEU A 9 12.22 2.64 -0.70
C LEU A 9 13.12 2.03 -1.77
N THR A 10 13.27 2.67 -2.93
CA THR A 10 14.17 2.19 -4.00
C THR A 10 15.62 2.23 -3.54
N HIS A 11 16.03 3.32 -2.90
CA HIS A 11 17.36 3.42 -2.29
C HIS A 11 17.58 2.31 -1.26
N THR A 12 16.59 2.08 -0.39
CA THR A 12 16.64 1.03 0.64
C THR A 12 16.71 -0.38 0.03
N ALA A 13 15.97 -0.65 -1.04
CA ALA A 13 15.98 -1.95 -1.72
C ALA A 13 17.33 -2.26 -2.40
N LEU A 14 17.99 -1.23 -2.94
CA LEU A 14 19.29 -1.34 -3.59
C LEU A 14 20.44 -1.47 -2.57
N HIS A 15 20.53 -0.54 -1.63
CA HIS A 15 21.69 -0.42 -0.74
C HIS A 15 21.53 -1.21 0.57
N GLY A 16 20.29 -1.53 0.94
CA GLY A 16 19.95 -2.13 2.22
C GLY A 16 20.27 -1.22 3.41
N VAL A 17 20.19 -1.79 4.60
CA VAL A 17 20.65 -1.15 5.84
C VAL A 17 21.92 -1.87 6.26
N ASN A 18 23.09 -1.38 5.85
CA ASN A 18 24.36 -1.92 6.34
C ASN A 18 24.68 -1.30 7.71
N HIS A 19 25.40 -2.04 8.56
CA HIS A 19 25.89 -1.53 9.85
C HIS A 19 26.69 -0.23 9.64
N GLY A 20 26.09 0.91 9.97
CA GLY A 20 26.67 2.25 9.84
C GLY A 20 26.01 3.18 8.81
N GLN A 21 25.10 2.68 7.97
CA GLN A 21 24.30 3.52 7.05
C GLN A 21 22.91 3.77 7.63
N THR A 22 22.56 5.05 7.78
CA THR A 22 21.23 5.49 8.21
C THR A 22 20.19 5.09 7.17
N LEU A 23 19.08 4.48 7.61
CA LEU A 23 17.93 4.23 6.76
C LEU A 23 17.47 5.55 6.12
N SER A 24 17.19 5.55 4.82
CA SER A 24 16.66 6.73 4.14
C SER A 24 15.23 6.98 4.61
N GLN A 25 15.07 7.72 5.70
CA GLN A 25 13.76 8.11 6.24
C GLN A 25 13.50 9.61 6.10
N PRO A 26 13.17 10.09 4.88
CA PRO A 26 12.88 11.52 4.67
C PRO A 26 11.56 11.97 5.31
N ILE A 27 10.64 11.04 5.63
CA ILE A 27 9.38 11.34 6.31
C ILE A 27 9.40 10.69 7.70
N PRO A 28 9.22 11.46 8.80
CA PRO A 28 9.16 10.93 10.16
C PRO A 28 7.98 9.96 10.32
N GLN A 29 8.15 8.90 11.13
CA GLN A 29 7.09 7.91 11.35
C GLN A 29 5.88 8.51 12.07
N GLU A 30 6.12 9.56 12.86
CA GLU A 30 5.13 10.38 13.56
C GLU A 30 4.14 11.04 12.58
N ALA A 31 4.48 11.15 11.30
CA ALA A 31 3.59 11.64 10.25
C ALA A 31 2.46 10.65 9.90
N SER A 32 2.48 9.42 10.43
CA SER A 32 1.52 8.35 10.08
C SER A 32 0.06 8.79 10.21
N CYS A 33 -0.23 9.51 11.29
CA CYS A 33 -1.57 10.01 11.59
C CYS A 33 -2.05 11.02 10.53
N GLN A 34 -1.21 12.01 10.20
CA GLN A 34 -1.51 13.03 9.20
C GLN A 34 -1.62 12.44 7.79
N ILE A 35 -0.82 11.42 7.48
CA ILE A 35 -0.88 10.71 6.20
C ILE A 35 -2.21 9.94 6.09
N ALA A 36 -2.64 9.26 7.14
CA ALA A 36 -3.94 8.61 7.18
C ALA A 36 -5.09 9.62 7.00
N ASP A 37 -5.01 10.79 7.63
CA ASP A 37 -6.03 11.83 7.50
C ASP A 37 -6.06 12.39 6.06
N HIS A 38 -4.90 12.63 5.44
CA HIS A 38 -4.81 13.05 4.04
C HIS A 38 -5.41 12.01 3.07
N ILE A 39 -5.15 10.72 3.30
CA ILE A 39 -5.73 9.63 2.50
C ILE A 39 -7.25 9.61 2.63
N GLN A 40 -7.78 9.74 3.85
CA GLN A 40 -9.23 9.79 4.09
C GLN A 40 -9.86 10.99 3.36
N ILE A 41 -9.28 12.18 3.46
CA ILE A 41 -9.76 13.37 2.75
C ILE A 41 -9.77 13.11 1.24
N THR A 42 -8.72 12.49 0.70
CA THR A 42 -8.65 12.16 -0.74
C THR A 42 -9.72 11.15 -1.14
N MET A 43 -9.92 10.10 -0.35
CA MET A 43 -10.93 9.05 -0.58
C MET A 43 -12.37 9.57 -0.47
N LEU A 44 -12.65 10.41 0.52
CA LEU A 44 -13.97 11.03 0.69
C LEU A 44 -14.24 12.06 -0.40
N GLY A 45 -13.26 12.90 -0.72
CA GLY A 45 -13.35 13.83 -1.84
C GLY A 45 -13.62 13.10 -3.17
N PHE A 46 -12.97 11.96 -3.39
CA PHE A 46 -13.25 11.10 -4.55
C PHE A 46 -14.74 10.75 -4.65
N ALA A 47 -15.34 10.35 -3.54
CA ALA A 47 -16.71 9.89 -3.46
C ALA A 47 -17.77 10.98 -3.70
N GLU A 48 -17.47 12.22 -3.32
CA GLU A 48 -18.39 13.35 -3.48
C GLU A 48 -18.52 13.80 -4.94
N GLN A 49 -17.44 13.72 -5.74
CA GLN A 49 -17.44 14.23 -7.11
C GLN A 49 -16.77 13.29 -8.16
N PRO A 50 -17.14 12.00 -8.25
CA PRO A 50 -16.40 11.00 -9.03
C PRO A 50 -16.25 11.29 -10.54
N LYS A 51 -16.98 12.28 -11.08
CA LYS A 51 -16.96 12.70 -12.50
C LYS A 51 -16.41 14.12 -12.73
N ALA A 52 -15.88 14.79 -11.71
CA ALA A 52 -15.50 16.20 -11.82
C ALA A 52 -14.28 16.44 -12.72
N SER A 53 -13.31 15.52 -12.76
CA SER A 53 -12.15 15.60 -13.65
C SER A 53 -11.41 14.26 -13.75
N ILE A 54 -10.54 14.11 -14.75
CA ILE A 54 -9.72 12.90 -14.89
C ILE A 54 -8.65 12.80 -13.78
N LEU A 55 -8.15 13.93 -13.30
CA LEU A 55 -7.33 14.00 -12.08
C LEU A 55 -8.10 13.41 -10.89
N HIS A 56 -9.38 13.76 -10.75
CA HIS A 56 -10.25 13.21 -9.73
C HIS A 56 -10.45 11.70 -9.89
N MET A 57 -10.60 11.20 -11.12
CA MET A 57 -10.71 9.76 -11.39
C MET A 57 -9.46 8.97 -10.98
N SER A 58 -8.27 9.58 -11.04
CA SER A 58 -7.01 8.97 -10.62
C SER A 58 -6.70 9.10 -9.11
N SER A 59 -7.43 9.95 -8.38
CA SER A 59 -7.16 10.25 -6.97
C SER A 59 -7.26 9.02 -6.07
N LEU A 60 -8.28 8.17 -6.29
CA LEU A 60 -8.46 6.92 -5.56
C LEU A 60 -7.28 5.96 -5.77
N PHE A 61 -6.78 5.87 -7.00
CA PHE A 61 -5.58 5.09 -7.30
C PHE A 61 -4.38 5.62 -6.51
N HIS A 62 -4.12 6.92 -6.54
CA HIS A 62 -3.01 7.52 -5.81
C HIS A 62 -3.13 7.35 -4.29
N ALA A 63 -4.34 7.39 -3.73
CA ALA A 63 -4.60 7.12 -2.31
C ALA A 63 -4.19 5.69 -1.93
N PHE A 64 -4.59 4.68 -2.70
CA PHE A 64 -4.19 3.29 -2.44
C PHE A 64 -2.71 3.02 -2.69
N ILE A 65 -2.08 3.67 -3.67
CA ILE A 65 -0.62 3.60 -3.84
C ILE A 65 0.10 4.18 -2.64
N LEU A 66 -0.40 5.29 -2.10
CA LEU A 66 0.18 5.89 -0.91
C LEU A 66 0.05 4.96 0.31
N CYS A 67 -1.07 4.26 0.48
CA CYS A 67 -1.19 3.22 1.50
C CYS A 67 -0.13 2.12 1.36
N GLN A 68 0.12 1.63 0.12
CA GLN A 68 1.14 0.60 -0.13
C GLN A 68 2.53 1.10 0.24
N LEU A 69 2.90 2.26 -0.28
CA LEU A 69 4.21 2.86 -0.06
C LEU A 69 4.45 3.19 1.41
N TRP A 70 3.46 3.76 2.10
CA TRP A 70 3.58 4.07 3.52
C TRP A 70 3.75 2.82 4.37
N THR A 71 2.95 1.78 4.10
CA THR A 71 3.04 0.48 4.79
C THR A 71 4.45 -0.11 4.61
N MET A 72 4.91 -0.23 3.36
CA MET A 72 6.24 -0.79 3.09
C MET A 72 7.37 0.08 3.66
N TYR A 73 7.22 1.40 3.64
CA TYR A 73 8.20 2.34 4.18
C TYR A 73 8.43 2.16 5.68
N LEU A 74 7.36 2.00 6.46
CA LEU A 74 7.46 1.69 7.89
C LEU A 74 8.00 0.28 8.12
N GLU A 75 7.54 -0.71 7.35
CA GLU A 75 7.99 -2.10 7.51
C GLU A 75 9.46 -2.32 7.13
N GLN A 76 10.01 -1.59 6.16
CA GLN A 76 11.45 -1.65 5.90
C GLN A 76 12.27 -1.13 7.09
N GLY A 77 11.71 -0.22 7.90
CA GLY A 77 12.30 0.19 9.18
C GLY A 77 12.29 -0.92 10.23
N LEU A 78 11.24 -1.76 10.25
CA LEU A 78 11.14 -2.90 11.17
C LEU A 78 12.24 -3.93 10.95
N HIS A 79 12.71 -4.12 9.72
CA HIS A 79 13.76 -5.10 9.40
C HIS A 79 15.10 -4.85 10.12
N ILE A 80 15.28 -3.67 10.71
CA ILE A 80 16.46 -3.31 11.51
C ILE A 80 16.29 -3.79 12.97
N HIS A 81 15.06 -4.01 13.41
CA HIS A 81 14.69 -4.28 14.78
C HIS A 81 14.23 -5.72 14.95
N LEU A 82 14.61 -6.36 16.08
CA LEU A 82 14.02 -7.63 16.44
C LEU A 82 12.56 -7.42 16.89
N PRO A 83 11.64 -8.38 16.64
CA PRO A 83 10.23 -8.30 17.04
C PRO A 83 9.94 -8.09 18.53
N ILE A 84 10.97 -8.18 19.37
CA ILE A 84 10.90 -8.02 20.83
C ILE A 84 11.28 -6.61 21.30
N THR A 85 11.79 -5.74 20.42
CA THR A 85 12.24 -4.41 20.82
C THR A 85 11.09 -3.42 20.92
N GLU A 86 11.25 -2.41 21.78
CA GLU A 86 10.31 -1.30 21.90
C GLU A 86 10.10 -0.59 20.56
N SER A 87 11.18 -0.31 19.81
CA SER A 87 11.10 0.33 18.49
C SER A 87 10.26 -0.47 17.49
N TYR A 88 10.36 -1.81 17.50
CA TYR A 88 9.52 -2.66 16.66
C TYR A 88 8.04 -2.51 17.03
N ASN A 89 7.72 -2.54 18.33
CA ASN A 89 6.35 -2.39 18.82
C ASN A 89 5.76 -1.01 18.49
N VAL A 90 6.57 0.06 18.62
CA VAL A 90 6.16 1.43 18.28
C VAL A 90 5.77 1.52 16.80
N THR A 91 6.63 1.08 15.88
CA THR A 91 6.33 1.13 14.45
C THR A 91 5.13 0.23 14.08
N MET A 92 4.98 -0.93 14.74
CA MET A 92 3.79 -1.78 14.56
C MET A 92 2.50 -1.11 15.03
N ASN A 93 2.52 -0.43 16.19
CA ASN A 93 1.36 0.33 16.66
C ASN A 93 1.01 1.46 15.69
N LEU A 94 2.00 2.19 15.15
CA LEU A 94 1.77 3.21 14.13
C LEU A 94 1.13 2.65 12.85
N LEU A 95 1.50 1.43 12.44
CA LEU A 95 0.88 0.73 11.31
C LEU A 95 -0.56 0.32 11.62
N PHE A 96 -0.84 -0.17 12.83
CA PHE A 96 -2.19 -0.50 13.25
C PHE A 96 -3.08 0.73 13.33
N ASP A 97 -2.60 1.83 13.94
CA ASP A 97 -3.34 3.09 14.05
C ASP A 97 -3.64 3.68 12.67
N PHE A 98 -2.66 3.62 11.75
CA PHE A 98 -2.84 4.01 10.36
C PHE A 98 -3.99 3.24 9.70
N TRP A 99 -3.97 1.91 9.78
CA TRP A 99 -5.01 1.08 9.16
C TRP A 99 -6.35 1.10 9.91
N ALA A 100 -6.35 1.36 11.21
CA ALA A 100 -7.55 1.59 12.01
C ALA A 100 -8.30 2.86 11.56
N LYS A 101 -7.59 3.85 11.00
CA LYS A 101 -8.19 5.03 10.37
C LYS A 101 -8.60 4.80 8.91
N VAL A 102 -7.74 4.17 8.11
CA VAL A 102 -8.00 4.00 6.67
C VAL A 102 -9.08 2.95 6.38
N THR A 103 -9.10 1.83 7.11
CA THR A 103 -10.01 0.71 6.82
C THR A 103 -11.50 1.10 6.97
N PRO A 104 -11.94 1.82 8.03
CA PRO A 104 -13.32 2.28 8.13
C PRO A 104 -13.74 3.19 6.97
N CYS A 105 -12.86 4.07 6.51
CA CYS A 105 -13.13 4.92 5.34
C CYS A 105 -13.33 4.07 4.07
N VAL A 106 -12.47 3.07 3.83
CA VAL A 106 -12.64 2.13 2.71
C VAL A 106 -13.99 1.40 2.80
N LEU A 107 -14.36 0.91 3.97
CA LEU A 107 -15.65 0.25 4.20
C LEU A 107 -16.84 1.18 3.92
N GLN A 108 -16.77 2.43 4.39
CA GLN A 108 -17.79 3.44 4.14
C GLN A 108 -17.99 3.70 2.65
N LEU A 109 -16.90 3.86 1.88
CA LEU A 109 -16.97 4.07 0.43
C LEU A 109 -17.58 2.87 -0.30
N ILE A 110 -17.24 1.67 0.16
CA ILE A 110 -17.76 0.41 -0.38
C ILE A 110 -19.28 0.30 -0.20
N HIS A 111 -19.82 0.84 0.89
CA HIS A 111 -21.26 0.83 1.19
C HIS A 111 -22.03 2.00 0.57
N GLN A 112 -21.36 3.01 0.04
CA GLN A 112 -22.01 4.23 -0.46
C GLN A 112 -22.76 4.02 -1.78
N SER A 113 -22.20 3.29 -2.73
CA SER A 113 -22.88 2.95 -3.99
C SER A 113 -22.24 1.76 -4.69
N ARG A 114 -22.98 1.07 -5.57
CA ARG A 114 -22.46 -0.08 -6.33
C ARG A 114 -21.23 0.28 -7.18
N LEU A 115 -21.25 1.43 -7.86
CA LEU A 115 -20.13 1.89 -8.69
C LEU A 115 -18.86 2.13 -7.85
N LEU A 116 -19.00 2.82 -6.71
CA LEU A 116 -17.88 3.03 -5.80
C LEU A 116 -17.39 1.71 -5.21
N SER A 117 -18.31 0.82 -4.87
CA SER A 117 -18.01 -0.50 -4.32
C SER A 117 -17.11 -1.32 -5.24
N GLU A 118 -17.43 -1.40 -6.54
CA GLU A 118 -16.63 -2.14 -7.51
C GLU A 118 -15.24 -1.51 -7.69
N MET A 119 -15.15 -0.18 -7.81
CA MET A 119 -13.88 0.53 -7.97
C MET A 119 -12.98 0.42 -6.73
N VAL A 120 -13.53 0.71 -5.55
CA VAL A 120 -12.79 0.68 -4.28
C VAL A 120 -12.36 -0.75 -3.97
N SER A 121 -13.22 -1.74 -4.17
CA SER A 121 -12.85 -3.15 -3.97
C SER A 121 -11.74 -3.60 -4.91
N LEU A 122 -11.77 -3.18 -6.18
CA LEU A 122 -10.71 -3.46 -7.13
C LEU A 122 -9.38 -2.86 -6.69
N HIS A 123 -9.36 -1.58 -6.31
CA HIS A 123 -8.14 -0.92 -5.87
C HIS A 123 -7.62 -1.46 -4.53
N PHE A 124 -8.52 -1.76 -3.58
CA PHE A 124 -8.17 -2.32 -2.29
C PHE A 124 -7.63 -3.74 -2.41
N LEU A 125 -8.22 -4.58 -3.26
CA LEU A 125 -7.68 -5.92 -3.55
C LEU A 125 -6.33 -5.85 -4.26
N SER A 126 -6.17 -4.93 -5.21
CA SER A 126 -4.87 -4.74 -5.88
C SER A 126 -3.79 -4.23 -4.92
N MET A 127 -4.17 -3.45 -3.91
CA MET A 127 -3.29 -3.03 -2.81
C MET A 127 -2.91 -4.23 -1.94
N LEU A 128 -3.87 -5.07 -1.58
CA LEU A 128 -3.62 -6.29 -0.80
C LEU A 128 -2.65 -7.23 -1.51
N GLU A 129 -2.85 -7.48 -2.80
CA GLU A 129 -1.96 -8.30 -3.63
C GLU A 129 -0.53 -7.73 -3.66
N ALA A 130 -0.39 -6.42 -3.80
CA ALA A 130 0.92 -5.75 -3.78
C ALA A 130 1.63 -5.92 -2.43
N LEU A 131 0.91 -5.80 -1.32
CA LEU A 131 1.48 -6.01 0.01
C LEU A 131 1.87 -7.49 0.25
N ILE A 132 1.06 -8.44 -0.23
CA ILE A 132 1.38 -9.88 -0.18
C ILE A 132 2.64 -10.18 -0.98
N GLU A 133 2.73 -9.66 -2.20
CA GLU A 133 3.91 -9.82 -3.06
C GLU A 133 5.19 -9.29 -2.39
N CYS A 134 5.07 -8.24 -1.57
CA CYS A 134 6.18 -7.66 -0.82
C CYS A 134 6.43 -8.32 0.54
N HIS A 135 5.73 -9.42 0.85
CA HIS A 135 5.80 -10.13 2.14
C HIS A 135 5.52 -9.22 3.35
N SER A 136 4.54 -8.32 3.20
CA SER A 136 4.17 -7.39 4.25
C SER A 136 3.69 -8.10 5.50
N THR A 137 4.25 -7.73 6.65
CA THR A 137 3.95 -8.35 7.95
C THR A 137 2.58 -7.94 8.48
N ILE A 138 2.11 -6.72 8.18
CA ILE A 138 0.81 -6.23 8.60
C ILE A 138 -0.32 -6.98 7.91
N VAL A 139 -0.11 -7.46 6.68
CA VAL A 139 -1.11 -8.26 5.96
C VAL A 139 -1.46 -9.51 6.74
N ALA A 140 -0.48 -10.24 7.26
CA ALA A 140 -0.75 -11.46 8.05
C ALA A 140 -1.65 -11.18 9.27
N LYS A 141 -1.57 -9.96 9.82
CA LYS A 141 -2.37 -9.52 10.98
C LYS A 141 -3.76 -9.01 10.59
N LEU A 142 -3.90 -8.35 9.42
CA LEU A 142 -5.13 -7.66 9.01
C LEU A 142 -5.94 -8.40 7.93
N LEU A 143 -5.38 -9.43 7.30
CA LEU A 143 -6.01 -10.17 6.20
C LEU A 143 -7.42 -10.70 6.56
N PRO A 144 -7.68 -11.28 7.75
CA PRO A 144 -9.04 -11.73 8.10
C PRO A 144 -10.06 -10.58 8.10
N MET A 145 -9.67 -9.41 8.60
CA MET A 145 -10.51 -8.21 8.66
C MET A 145 -10.72 -7.61 7.27
N TRP A 146 -9.67 -7.43 6.47
CA TRP A 146 -9.80 -6.88 5.12
C TRP A 146 -10.58 -7.80 4.19
N THR A 147 -10.46 -9.10 4.43
CA THR A 147 -11.26 -10.11 3.76
C THR A 147 -12.75 -9.94 4.06
N SER A 148 -13.13 -9.65 5.30
CA SER A 148 -14.53 -9.43 5.66
C SER A 148 -15.07 -8.10 5.11
N VAL A 149 -14.23 -7.06 5.05
CA VAL A 149 -14.55 -5.79 4.37
C VAL A 149 -14.88 -6.03 2.90
N LEU A 150 -14.04 -6.80 2.19
CA LEU A 150 -14.29 -7.16 0.79
C LEU A 150 -15.48 -8.10 0.67
N SER A 151 -15.67 -9.07 1.57
CA SER A 151 -16.72 -10.09 1.43
C SER A 151 -18.06 -9.71 2.09
N SER A 152 -18.25 -8.45 2.46
CA SER A 152 -19.46 -7.98 3.13
C SER A 152 -20.72 -8.32 2.30
N ASN A 153 -21.80 -8.77 2.94
CA ASN A 153 -23.02 -9.31 2.27
C ASN A 153 -23.70 -8.34 1.30
N GLN A 154 -23.41 -7.04 1.39
CA GLN A 154 -23.91 -6.03 0.43
C GLN A 154 -23.08 -5.98 -0.86
N LEU A 155 -21.88 -6.57 -0.89
CA LEU A 155 -21.03 -6.71 -2.07
C LEU A 155 -21.22 -8.07 -2.70
N GLN A 156 -21.92 -8.10 -3.83
CA GLN A 156 -21.67 -9.16 -4.79
C GLN A 156 -20.38 -8.83 -5.55
N LEU A 157 -19.22 -9.22 -5.02
CA LEU A 157 -17.98 -9.09 -5.81
C LEU A 157 -18.13 -9.84 -7.13
N PRO A 158 -17.72 -9.22 -8.25
CA PRO A 158 -17.55 -9.92 -9.51
C PRO A 158 -16.72 -11.19 -9.33
N GLY A 159 -17.08 -12.26 -10.05
CA GLY A 159 -16.44 -13.58 -9.90
C GLY A 159 -14.91 -13.54 -10.01
N HIS A 160 -14.37 -12.75 -10.93
CA HIS A 160 -12.93 -12.60 -11.11
C HIS A 160 -12.23 -11.96 -9.89
N LEU A 161 -12.89 -11.05 -9.16
CA LEU A 161 -12.33 -10.48 -7.92
C LEU A 161 -12.44 -11.45 -6.75
N LYS A 162 -13.49 -12.28 -6.70
CA LYS A 162 -13.60 -13.35 -5.69
C LYS A 162 -12.45 -14.35 -5.81
N VAL A 163 -12.10 -14.75 -7.03
CA VAL A 163 -10.96 -15.64 -7.28
C VAL A 163 -9.66 -15.01 -6.81
N ARG A 164 -9.42 -13.73 -7.16
CA ARG A 164 -8.23 -12.98 -6.71
C ARG A 164 -8.14 -12.89 -5.19
N LEU A 165 -9.25 -12.58 -4.51
CA LEU A 165 -9.29 -12.54 -3.04
C LEU A 165 -9.02 -13.92 -2.43
N GLN A 166 -9.50 -14.99 -3.05
CA GLN A 166 -9.23 -16.35 -2.61
C GLN A 166 -7.73 -16.67 -2.70
N LEU A 167 -7.05 -16.27 -3.79
CA LEU A 167 -5.59 -16.41 -3.92
C LEU A 167 -4.83 -15.65 -2.83
N CYS A 168 -5.33 -14.50 -2.38
CA CYS A 168 -4.73 -13.78 -1.24
C CYS A 168 -4.87 -14.56 0.08
N ARG A 169 -6.00 -15.23 0.31
CA ARG A 169 -6.25 -16.04 1.52
C ARG A 169 -5.43 -17.32 1.56
N ASP A 170 -5.25 -17.93 0.40
CA ASP A 170 -4.52 -19.19 0.25
C ASP A 170 -3.00 -18.99 0.25
N PHE A 171 -2.54 -17.73 0.34
CA PHE A 171 -1.11 -17.43 0.40
C PHE A 171 -0.51 -17.95 1.71
N PRO A 172 0.59 -18.72 1.66
CA PRO A 172 1.17 -19.33 2.85
C PRO A 172 1.66 -18.28 3.85
N PRO A 173 1.52 -18.51 5.17
CA PRO A 173 2.03 -17.59 6.17
C PRO A 173 3.55 -17.48 6.05
N VAL A 174 4.04 -16.24 5.93
CA VAL A 174 5.48 -15.94 5.85
C VAL A 174 6.09 -16.30 7.21
N THR A 175 6.82 -17.42 7.25
CA THR A 175 7.50 -17.87 8.48
C THR A 175 8.78 -17.04 8.64
N PHE A 176 8.94 -16.38 9.80
CA PHE A 176 10.07 -15.48 10.11
C PHE A 176 11.46 -16.13 9.92
N GLN A 177 11.51 -17.47 9.85
CA GLN A 177 12.73 -18.27 9.83
C GLN A 177 13.40 -18.36 8.44
N GLU A 178 12.66 -18.21 7.34
CA GLU A 178 13.24 -18.31 5.98
C GLU A 178 13.99 -17.03 5.55
N THR A 179 13.72 -15.88 6.16
CA THR A 179 14.34 -14.60 5.77
C THR A 179 15.75 -14.38 6.32
N VAL A 180 16.20 -15.22 7.27
CA VAL A 180 17.51 -15.08 7.93
C VAL A 180 18.60 -15.93 7.26
N PHE A 181 18.28 -17.10 6.70
CA PHE A 181 19.29 -18.07 6.27
C PHE A 181 19.76 -17.96 4.80
N ASP A 182 19.02 -17.27 3.92
CA ASP A 182 19.38 -17.20 2.49
C ASP A 182 20.18 -15.94 2.07
N LYS A 183 20.51 -15.03 3.01
CA LYS A 183 21.18 -13.75 2.69
C LYS A 183 22.69 -13.85 2.42
N GLN A 184 23.26 -15.05 2.27
CA GLN A 184 24.71 -15.23 2.14
C GLN A 184 25.24 -15.48 0.72
N LYS A 185 24.42 -15.47 -0.33
CA LYS A 185 24.94 -15.60 -1.70
C LYS A 185 24.43 -14.52 -2.67
N ARG A 186 25.35 -13.56 -2.92
CA ARG A 186 25.51 -12.77 -4.15
C ARG A 186 24.27 -12.00 -4.64
N GLN A 187 24.25 -10.68 -4.44
CA GLN A 187 23.80 -9.67 -5.42
C GLN A 187 23.99 -8.24 -4.91
N HIS A 188 24.14 -7.29 -5.84
CA HIS A 188 24.25 -5.84 -5.60
C HIS A 188 22.94 -5.21 -5.10
N ILE A 189 21.85 -6.00 -5.05
CA ILE A 189 20.50 -5.61 -4.63
C ILE A 189 20.17 -6.40 -3.36
N LYS A 190 19.77 -5.70 -2.30
CA LYS A 190 19.53 -6.29 -0.97
C LYS A 190 18.12 -6.85 -0.81
N ASN A 191 17.13 -6.28 -1.50
CA ASN A 191 15.75 -6.79 -1.56
C ASN A 191 15.22 -6.78 -3.01
N PRO A 192 15.44 -7.85 -3.79
CA PRO A 192 15.08 -7.91 -5.21
C PRO A 192 13.56 -7.90 -5.45
N THR A 193 12.78 -8.52 -4.55
CA THR A 193 11.31 -8.55 -4.63
C THR A 193 10.74 -7.14 -4.50
N LEU A 194 11.15 -6.42 -3.44
CA LEU A 194 10.75 -5.03 -3.23
C LEU A 194 11.18 -4.14 -4.40
N TYR A 195 12.43 -4.28 -4.88
CA TYR A 195 12.94 -3.50 -6.00
C TYR A 195 12.11 -3.71 -7.28
N LYS A 196 11.82 -4.96 -7.64
CA LYS A 196 11.00 -5.29 -8.82
C LYS A 196 9.57 -4.76 -8.69
N TRP A 197 8.99 -4.81 -7.48
CA TRP A 197 7.68 -4.19 -7.22
C TRP A 197 7.73 -2.66 -7.38
N LEU A 198 8.74 -2.00 -6.80
CA LEU A 198 8.92 -0.54 -6.92
C LEU A 198 9.08 -0.10 -8.38
N GLN A 199 9.84 -0.84 -9.21
CA GLN A 199 9.99 -0.53 -10.63
C GLN A 199 8.66 -0.59 -11.40
N ARG A 200 7.87 -1.64 -11.14
CA ARG A 200 6.54 -1.76 -11.77
C ARG A 200 5.59 -0.66 -11.28
N LEU A 201 5.64 -0.35 -9.99
CA LEU A 201 4.83 0.71 -9.40
C LEU A 201 5.22 2.08 -9.97
N GLN A 202 6.51 2.38 -10.07
CA GLN A 202 7.06 3.59 -10.68
C GLN A 202 6.52 3.78 -12.11
N PHE A 203 6.61 2.73 -12.92
CA PHE A 203 6.11 2.76 -14.29
C PHE A 203 4.60 3.02 -14.33
N LYS A 204 3.82 2.32 -13.50
CA LYS A 204 2.36 2.48 -13.42
C LYS A 204 1.95 3.89 -12.98
N MET A 205 2.64 4.46 -11.98
CA MET A 205 2.41 5.83 -11.53
C MET A 205 2.71 6.82 -12.66
N GLY A 206 3.85 6.68 -13.34
CA GLY A 206 4.21 7.55 -14.46
C GLY A 206 3.22 7.47 -15.63
N GLN A 207 2.69 6.28 -15.95
CA GLN A 207 1.66 6.12 -16.98
C GLN A 207 0.35 6.83 -16.60
N ILE A 208 -0.10 6.68 -15.36
CA ILE A 208 -1.36 7.29 -14.89
C ILE A 208 -1.22 8.81 -14.84
N GLU A 209 -0.08 9.33 -14.39
CA GLU A 209 0.17 10.77 -14.38
C GLU A 209 0.22 11.35 -15.80
N LEU A 210 0.88 10.66 -16.73
CA LEU A 210 0.90 11.07 -18.14
C LEU A 210 -0.52 11.08 -18.74
N GLN A 211 -1.31 10.04 -18.49
CA GLN A 211 -2.70 9.97 -18.92
C GLN A 211 -3.51 11.14 -18.32
N SER A 212 -3.45 11.34 -17.00
CA SER A 212 -4.13 12.45 -16.33
C SER A 212 -3.71 13.82 -16.87
N SER A 213 -2.43 14.04 -17.16
CA SER A 213 -1.94 15.29 -17.75
C SER A 213 -2.46 15.51 -19.18
N THR A 214 -2.40 14.51 -20.05
CA THR A 214 -2.94 14.64 -21.43
C THR A 214 -4.44 14.91 -21.41
N ALA A 215 -5.16 14.30 -20.46
CA ALA A 215 -6.59 14.44 -20.37
C ALA A 215 -7.03 15.80 -19.77
N THR A 216 -6.23 16.38 -18.88
CA THR A 216 -6.49 17.70 -18.29
C THR A 216 -6.47 18.81 -19.34
N GLN A 217 -5.67 18.68 -20.40
CA GLN A 217 -5.65 19.64 -21.52
C GLN A 217 -6.98 19.75 -22.26
N PHE A 218 -7.83 18.71 -22.21
CA PHE A 218 -9.15 18.71 -22.84
C PHE A 218 -10.25 19.36 -21.97
N TYR A 219 -10.01 19.56 -20.67
CA TYR A 219 -10.96 20.23 -19.76
C TYR A 219 -10.62 21.71 -19.50
N SER A 220 -9.50 22.20 -20.05
CA SER A 220 -9.07 23.60 -19.95
C SER A 220 -9.52 24.48 -21.15
N LEU A 221 -10.50 24.03 -21.93
CA LEU A 221 -11.17 24.75 -23.02
C LEU A 221 -12.66 24.87 -22.71
#